data_AF-A0A952L2Z4-F1
#
_entry.id   AF-A0A952L2Z4-F1
#
_cell.length_a   1.000
_cell.length_b   1.000
_cell.length_c   1.000
_cell.angle_alpha   90.00
_cell.angle_beta   90.00
_cell.angle_gamma   90.00
#
_symmetry.space_group_name_H-M   'P 1'
#
loop_
_entity.id
_entity.type
_entity.pdbx_description
1 polymer ?
#
loop_
_entity_poly.entity_id
_entity_poly.type
_entity_poly.pdbx_seq_one_letter_code
_entity_poly.pdbx_strand_id
1 'polypeptide(L)'
;GADVVLDGSDNFATRLLVSDACVALGIPLTSAAVGRFQGQVGNFAGHLHGQPCYRCYVGDAFDAEDCDSCAEDGVLGAFVGWTGTLAAMQVLRVILAGKASFGDPQWGKLHLLDGLVPSLRTLTIPKDPQCGGCSGSR
;
A
#
# COMPACT_ATOMS: atom_id res chain seq x y z
N GLY A 1 17.26 7.61 -8.76
CA GLY A 1 15.84 7.21 -8.78
C GLY A 1 15.65 5.93 -8.01
N ALA A 2 14.41 5.47 -7.84
CA ALA A 2 14.07 4.19 -7.22
C ALA A 2 13.17 3.38 -8.17
N ASP A 3 13.30 2.04 -8.15
CA ASP A 3 12.47 1.14 -8.98
C ASP A 3 11.07 0.93 -8.39
N VAL A 4 10.95 1.07 -7.07
CA VAL A 4 9.70 0.95 -6.29
C VAL A 4 9.88 1.68 -4.96
N VAL A 5 8.82 2.30 -4.46
CA VAL A 5 8.79 2.91 -3.13
C VAL A 5 8.03 1.99 -2.18
N LEU A 6 8.58 1.73 -0.99
CA LEU A 6 7.88 1.09 0.12
C LEU A 6 7.51 2.15 1.16
N ASP A 7 6.22 2.34 1.39
CA ASP A 7 5.70 3.28 2.40
C ASP A 7 5.13 2.53 3.60
N GLY A 8 5.70 2.82 4.77
CA GLY A 8 5.26 2.35 6.09
C GLY A 8 4.98 3.48 7.07
N SER A 9 4.75 4.70 6.59
CA SER A 9 4.43 5.87 7.42
C SER A 9 3.14 5.67 8.21
N ASP A 10 2.89 6.44 9.27
CA ASP A 10 1.81 6.19 10.23
C ASP A 10 0.59 7.11 10.06
N ASN A 11 0.57 7.95 9.02
CA ASN A 11 -0.48 8.96 8.82
C ASN A 11 -0.88 9.08 7.34
N PHE A 12 -2.15 9.39 7.07
CA PHE A 12 -2.71 9.54 5.72
C PHE A 12 -2.08 10.69 4.95
N ALA A 13 -1.78 11.81 5.60
CA ALA A 13 -1.15 12.96 4.93
C ALA A 13 0.15 12.56 4.22
N THR A 14 1.04 11.84 4.89
CA THR A 14 2.30 11.34 4.31
C THR A 14 2.03 10.30 3.24
N ARG A 15 1.15 9.32 3.51
CA ARG A 15 0.84 8.24 2.56
C ARG A 15 0.28 8.76 1.24
N LEU A 16 -0.61 9.75 1.31
CA LEU A 16 -1.21 10.38 0.14
C LEU A 16 -0.17 11.20 -0.65
N LEU A 17 0.68 11.98 0.02
CA LEU A 17 1.78 12.70 -0.62
C LEU A 17 2.77 11.76 -1.33
N VAL A 18 3.15 10.65 -0.68
CA VAL A 18 4.02 9.62 -1.27
C VAL A 18 3.34 8.96 -2.47
N SER A 19 2.06 8.61 -2.37
CA SER A 19 1.29 8.04 -3.48
C SER A 19 1.23 8.97 -4.69
N ASP A 20 0.89 10.24 -4.48
CA ASP A 20 0.77 11.20 -5.57
C ASP A 20 2.13 11.45 -6.24
N ALA A 21 3.21 11.53 -5.46
CA ALA A 21 4.56 11.63 -5.99
C ALA A 21 4.95 10.37 -6.81
N CYS A 22 4.60 9.17 -6.33
CA CYS A 22 4.84 7.92 -7.06
C CYS A 22 4.10 7.89 -8.41
N VAL A 23 2.85 8.34 -8.45
CA VAL A 23 2.09 8.46 -9.70
C VAL A 23 2.75 9.47 -10.65
N ALA A 24 3.11 10.65 -10.16
CA ALA A 24 3.71 11.71 -10.97
C ALA A 24 5.09 11.31 -11.54
N LEU A 25 5.87 10.53 -10.79
CA LEU A 25 7.22 10.09 -11.18
C LEU A 25 7.22 8.77 -11.97
N GLY A 26 6.07 8.11 -12.12
CA GLY A 26 5.98 6.81 -12.79
C GLY A 26 6.65 5.68 -12.00
N ILE A 27 6.68 5.77 -10.67
CA ILE A 27 7.28 4.77 -9.78
C ILE A 27 6.16 3.99 -9.08
N PRO A 28 6.18 2.65 -9.04
CA PRO A 28 5.22 1.86 -8.28
C PRO A 28 5.34 2.09 -6.76
N LEU A 29 4.23 1.94 -6.06
CA LEU A 29 4.15 2.05 -4.60
C LEU A 29 3.74 0.71 -3.99
N THR A 30 4.54 0.20 -3.07
CA THR A 30 4.09 -0.78 -2.07
C THR A 30 3.71 -0.03 -0.81
N SER A 31 2.44 -0.09 -0.41
CA SER A 31 1.97 0.47 0.87
C SER A 31 1.86 -0.65 1.90
N ALA A 32 2.41 -0.42 3.09
CA ALA A 32 2.23 -1.24 4.27
C ALA A 32 1.63 -0.38 5.39
N ALA A 33 0.61 -0.89 6.08
CA ALA A 33 0.07 -0.27 7.29
C ALA A 33 -0.20 -1.33 8.35
N VAL A 34 -0.04 -0.92 9.59
CA VAL A 34 -0.23 -1.77 10.76
C VAL A 34 -0.99 -0.95 11.78
N GLY A 35 -2.06 -1.51 12.35
CA GLY A 35 -2.63 -1.13 13.64
C GLY A 35 -2.33 -2.22 14.68
N ARG A 36 -2.95 -2.15 15.86
CA ARG A 36 -2.66 -3.07 17.00
C ARG A 36 -2.50 -4.55 16.61
N PHE A 37 -3.50 -5.11 15.93
CA PHE A 37 -3.54 -6.50 15.46
C PHE A 37 -4.05 -6.64 14.03
N GLN A 38 -4.05 -5.55 13.27
CA GLN A 38 -4.56 -5.51 11.90
C GLN A 38 -3.49 -4.96 10.99
N GLY A 39 -3.27 -5.60 9.85
CA GLY A 39 -2.22 -5.22 8.91
C GLY A 39 -2.78 -5.17 7.51
N GLN A 40 -2.16 -4.36 6.67
CA GLN A 40 -2.46 -4.34 5.25
C GLN A 40 -1.22 -4.10 4.42
N VAL A 41 -1.10 -4.83 3.31
CA VAL A 41 -0.02 -4.67 2.33
C VAL A 41 -0.61 -4.71 0.93
N GLY A 42 -0.25 -3.74 0.09
CA GLY A 42 -0.71 -3.72 -1.30
C GLY A 42 0.24 -2.99 -2.23
N ASN A 43 0.22 -3.40 -3.50
CA ASN A 43 0.98 -2.79 -4.58
C ASN A 43 0.06 -1.93 -5.46
N PHE A 44 0.47 -0.70 -5.71
CA PHE A 44 -0.27 0.31 -6.47
C PHE A 44 0.60 0.86 -7.60
N ALA A 45 0.01 1.02 -8.77
CA ALA A 45 0.70 1.47 -9.98
C ALA A 45 -0.21 2.41 -10.78
N GLY A 46 -0.76 3.44 -10.14
CA GLY A 46 -1.73 4.35 -10.77
C GLY A 46 -1.21 5.11 -12.00
N HIS A 47 0.11 5.15 -12.21
CA HIS A 47 0.72 5.66 -13.43
C HIS A 47 0.53 4.73 -14.65
N LEU A 48 0.16 3.46 -14.43
CA LEU A 48 -0.15 2.48 -15.49
C LEU A 48 -1.64 2.49 -15.83
N HIS A 49 -1.93 2.25 -17.11
CA HIS A 49 -3.30 2.15 -17.60
C HIS A 49 -4.11 1.08 -16.84
N GLY A 50 -5.30 1.46 -16.36
CA GLY A 50 -6.25 0.57 -15.69
C GLY A 50 -5.88 0.15 -14.26
N GLN A 51 -4.74 0.61 -13.70
CA GLN A 51 -4.31 0.23 -12.35
C GLN A 51 -4.64 1.32 -11.32
N PRO A 52 -4.97 0.94 -10.07
CA PRO A 52 -5.27 1.90 -9.00
C PRO A 52 -4.00 2.56 -8.44
N CYS A 53 -4.11 3.82 -8.00
CA CYS A 53 -3.18 4.39 -7.01
C CYS A 53 -3.70 4.15 -5.58
N TYR A 54 -2.94 4.54 -4.57
CA TYR A 54 -3.39 4.44 -3.17
C TYR A 54 -4.65 5.27 -2.90
N ARG A 55 -4.78 6.44 -3.54
CA ARG A 55 -5.98 7.30 -3.44
C ARG A 55 -7.26 6.63 -3.99
N CYS A 56 -7.17 5.69 -4.93
CA CYS A 56 -8.33 4.88 -5.34
C CYS A 56 -8.85 3.98 -4.20
N TYR A 57 -8.02 3.64 -3.23
CA TYR A 57 -8.40 2.84 -2.07
C TYR A 57 -8.92 3.72 -0.92
N VAL A 58 -8.17 4.74 -0.54
CA VAL A 58 -8.47 5.52 0.67
C VAL A 58 -9.22 6.84 0.39
N GLY A 59 -9.40 7.23 -0.86
CA GLY A 59 -9.97 8.52 -1.23
C GLY A 59 -9.15 9.67 -0.66
N ASP A 60 -9.84 10.70 -0.18
CA ASP A 60 -9.24 11.85 0.49
C ASP A 60 -9.23 11.67 2.03
N ALA A 61 -8.90 10.46 2.49
CA ALA A 61 -8.73 10.17 3.90
C ALA A 61 -7.80 11.19 4.57
N PHE A 62 -8.15 11.61 5.78
CA PHE A 62 -7.40 12.57 6.57
C PHE A 62 -7.14 11.99 7.96
N ASP A 63 -6.09 12.50 8.60
CA ASP A 63 -5.75 12.16 9.98
C ASP A 63 -6.66 12.96 10.91
N ALA A 64 -7.69 12.31 11.46
CA ALA A 64 -8.59 12.96 12.41
C ALA A 64 -7.85 13.22 13.74
N GLU A 65 -8.14 14.35 14.40
CA GLU A 65 -7.47 14.76 15.65
C GLU A 65 -7.65 13.73 16.80
N ASP A 66 -8.73 12.94 16.76
CA ASP A 66 -9.04 11.88 17.74
C ASP A 66 -8.62 10.46 17.28
N CYS A 67 -7.83 10.33 16.21
CA CYS A 67 -7.38 9.04 15.72
C CYS A 67 -6.00 8.70 16.29
N ASP A 68 -5.97 7.83 17.29
CA ASP A 68 -4.73 7.39 17.93
C ASP A 68 -3.76 6.79 16.90
N SER A 69 -2.53 7.29 16.87
CA SER A 69 -1.45 6.74 16.06
C SER A 69 -0.91 5.44 16.67
N CYS A 70 -0.21 4.61 15.88
CA CYS A 70 0.47 3.42 16.40
C CYS A 70 1.47 3.73 17.53
N ALA A 71 1.98 4.96 17.57
CA ALA A 71 2.86 5.45 18.62
C ALA A 71 2.11 5.71 19.94
N GLU A 72 0.84 6.09 19.89
CA GLU A 72 -0.02 6.35 21.05
C GLU A 72 -0.69 5.07 21.56
N ASP A 73 -1.14 4.22 20.63
CA ASP A 73 -1.96 3.06 20.93
C ASP A 73 -1.14 1.80 21.30
N GLY A 74 0.14 1.80 20.94
CA GLY A 74 1.06 0.67 21.03
C GLY A 74 0.82 -0.38 19.95
N VAL A 75 1.89 -1.03 19.49
CA VAL A 75 1.82 -2.07 18.45
C VAL A 75 2.64 -3.30 18.85
N LEU A 76 2.12 -4.49 18.56
CA LEU A 76 2.85 -5.73 18.77
C LEU A 76 4.00 -5.85 17.75
N GLY A 77 5.24 -5.76 18.22
CA GLY A 77 6.43 -5.80 17.35
C GLY A 77 6.52 -7.06 16.46
N ALA A 78 6.07 -8.21 16.97
CA ALA A 78 5.99 -9.44 16.17
C ALA A 78 5.03 -9.30 14.97
N PHE A 79 3.92 -8.58 15.15
CA PHE A 79 2.95 -8.33 14.09
C PHE A 79 3.47 -7.30 13.06
N VAL A 80 4.20 -6.28 13.53
CA VAL A 80 4.94 -5.36 12.64
C VAL A 80 5.96 -6.13 11.79
N GLY A 81 6.73 -7.03 12.40
CA GLY A 81 7.69 -7.88 11.69
C GLY A 81 7.05 -8.79 10.64
N TRP A 82 5.91 -9.40 10.95
CA TRP A 82 5.14 -10.21 10.00
C TRP A 82 4.66 -9.37 8.81
N THR A 83 4.05 -8.21 9.08
CA THR A 83 3.53 -7.31 8.04
C THR A 83 4.67 -6.75 7.18
N GLY A 84 5.77 -6.33 7.78
CA GLY A 84 6.94 -5.82 7.07
C GLY A 84 7.61 -6.88 6.18
N THR A 85 7.64 -8.13 6.63
CA THR A 85 8.14 -9.25 5.81
C THR A 85 7.26 -9.48 4.59
N LEU A 86 5.93 -9.40 4.75
CA LEU A 86 5.01 -9.48 3.61
C LEU A 86 5.18 -8.29 2.66
N ALA A 87 5.39 -7.08 3.18
CA ALA A 87 5.65 -5.89 2.37
C ALA A 87 6.94 -6.02 1.55
N ALA A 88 8.04 -6.49 2.16
CA ALA A 88 9.27 -6.78 1.44
C ALA A 88 9.07 -7.83 0.34
N MET A 89 8.27 -8.88 0.60
CA MET A 89 7.91 -9.87 -0.42
C MET A 89 7.15 -9.22 -1.59
N GLN A 90 6.24 -8.28 -1.34
CA GLN A 90 5.50 -7.56 -2.37
C GLN A 90 6.38 -6.61 -3.19
N VAL A 91 7.35 -5.94 -2.55
CA VAL A 91 8.39 -5.16 -3.24
C VAL A 91 9.19 -6.04 -4.20
N LEU A 92 9.62 -7.22 -3.76
CA LEU A 92 10.36 -8.16 -4.61
C LEU A 92 9.55 -8.64 -5.82
N ARG A 93 8.22 -8.82 -5.67
CA ARG A 93 7.34 -9.15 -6.81
C ARG A 93 7.36 -8.07 -7.88
N VAL A 94 7.37 -6.80 -7.48
CA VAL A 94 7.48 -5.65 -8.41
C VAL A 94 8.83 -5.67 -9.12
N ILE A 95 9.93 -5.76 -8.37
CA ILE A 95 11.30 -5.69 -8.92
C ILE A 95 11.59 -6.83 -9.91
N LEU A 96 11.02 -8.01 -9.64
CA LEU A 96 11.22 -9.24 -10.43
C LEU A 96 10.17 -9.43 -11.52
N ALA A 97 9.28 -8.47 -11.74
CA ALA A 97 8.24 -8.55 -12.76
C ALA A 97 8.83 -8.81 -14.16
N GLY A 98 8.35 -9.87 -14.81
CA GLY A 98 8.85 -10.32 -16.11
C GLY A 98 10.26 -10.93 -16.12
N LYS A 99 10.92 -11.07 -14.96
CA LYS A 99 12.29 -11.60 -14.83
C LYS A 99 12.36 -12.98 -14.19
N ALA A 100 11.36 -13.35 -13.38
CA ALA A 100 11.30 -14.64 -12.70
C ALA A 100 9.85 -15.16 -12.62
N SER A 101 9.71 -16.44 -12.28
CA SER A 101 8.40 -17.06 -11.99
C SER A 101 7.71 -16.40 -10.79
N PHE A 102 8.50 -15.94 -9.83
CA PHE A 102 8.08 -14.99 -8.81
C PHE A 102 8.22 -13.57 -9.37
N GLY A 103 7.09 -12.91 -9.64
CA GLY A 103 7.11 -11.60 -10.28
C GLY A 103 5.76 -11.06 -10.74
N ASP A 104 4.64 -11.72 -10.41
CA ASP A 104 3.33 -11.06 -10.53
C ASP A 104 3.24 -9.97 -9.47
N PRO A 105 3.18 -8.66 -9.84
CA PRO A 105 3.14 -7.56 -8.90
C PRO A 105 1.84 -7.48 -8.10
N GLN A 106 0.78 -8.17 -8.54
CA GLN A 106 -0.52 -8.15 -7.88
C GLN A 106 -1.10 -6.74 -7.71
N TRP A 107 -1.01 -5.91 -8.76
CA TRP A 107 -1.53 -4.54 -8.74
C TRP A 107 -2.97 -4.48 -8.26
N GLY A 108 -3.25 -3.56 -7.33
CA GLY A 108 -4.57 -3.39 -6.74
C GLY A 108 -5.03 -4.55 -5.86
N LYS A 109 -4.17 -5.52 -5.53
CA LYS A 109 -4.47 -6.53 -4.51
C LYS A 109 -4.03 -6.01 -3.15
N LEU A 110 -4.99 -5.88 -2.24
CA LEU A 110 -4.75 -5.50 -0.85
C LEU A 110 -4.85 -6.75 0.03
N HIS A 111 -3.74 -7.13 0.64
CA HIS A 111 -3.67 -8.24 1.57
C HIS A 111 -3.90 -7.73 2.98
N LEU A 112 -4.99 -8.18 3.61
CA LEU A 112 -5.36 -7.90 4.98
C LEU A 112 -4.86 -9.03 5.89
N LEU A 113 -4.19 -8.65 6.97
CA LEU A 113 -3.69 -9.54 8.01
C LEU A 113 -4.51 -9.32 9.28
N ASP A 114 -5.00 -10.39 9.88
CA ASP A 114 -5.60 -10.39 11.21
C ASP A 114 -4.65 -11.12 12.18
N GLY A 115 -4.21 -10.43 13.23
CA GLY A 115 -3.32 -10.96 14.25
C GLY A 115 -4.03 -11.58 15.46
N LEU A 116 -5.31 -11.29 15.69
CA LEU A 116 -6.10 -11.92 16.76
C LEU A 116 -6.53 -13.33 16.37
N VAL A 117 -6.97 -13.48 15.11
CA VAL A 117 -7.23 -14.77 14.49
C VAL A 117 -6.36 -14.85 13.23
N PRO A 118 -5.12 -15.37 13.34
CA PRO A 118 -4.13 -15.41 12.26
C PRO A 118 -4.72 -15.83 10.93
N SER A 119 -4.92 -14.84 10.05
CA SER A 119 -5.48 -15.06 8.73
C SER A 119 -5.00 -14.01 7.74
N LEU A 120 -5.05 -14.38 6.45
CA LEU A 120 -4.72 -13.52 5.33
C LEU A 120 -5.91 -13.51 4.37
N ARG A 121 -6.48 -12.33 4.13
CA ARG A 121 -7.55 -12.14 3.14
C ARG A 121 -7.10 -11.15 2.08
N THR A 122 -7.43 -11.41 0.82
CA THR A 122 -7.09 -10.50 -0.28
C THR A 122 -8.34 -9.81 -0.81
N LEU A 123 -8.30 -8.49 -0.92
CA LEU A 123 -9.30 -7.67 -1.61
C LEU A 123 -8.74 -7.16 -2.94
N THR A 124 -9.63 -6.85 -3.88
CA THR A 124 -9.25 -6.17 -5.14
C THR A 124 -9.74 -4.74 -5.07
N ILE A 125 -8.81 -3.80 -5.21
CA ILE A 125 -9.06 -2.37 -5.31
C ILE A 125 -9.16 -2.02 -6.80
N PRO A 126 -10.33 -1.59 -7.30
CA PRO A 126 -10.45 -1.12 -8.67
C PRO A 126 -9.82 0.26 -8.83
N LYS A 127 -9.36 0.59 -10.05
CA LYS A 127 -9.09 1.99 -10.42
C LYS A 127 -10.42 2.75 -10.37
N ASP A 128 -10.43 3.86 -9.64
CA ASP A 128 -11.53 4.82 -9.70
C ASP A 128 -11.33 5.75 -10.92
N PRO A 129 -12.25 5.76 -11.91
CA PRO A 129 -12.17 6.65 -13.06
C PRO A 129 -12.15 8.14 -12.72
N GLN A 130 -12.67 8.53 -11.54
CA GLN A 130 -12.75 9.91 -11.07
C GLN A 130 -11.66 10.27 -10.05
N CYS A 131 -10.70 9.37 -9.81
CA CYS A 131 -9.65 9.58 -8.82
C CYS A 131 -8.84 10.85 -9.11
N GLY A 132 -8.81 11.79 -8.14
CA GLY A 132 -8.01 13.01 -8.25
C GLY A 132 -6.50 12.79 -8.37
N GLY A 133 -6.00 11.60 -7.97
CA GLY A 133 -4.58 11.27 -8.01
C GLY A 133 -4.12 10.56 -9.29
N CYS A 134 -4.99 9.83 -10.01
CA CYS A 134 -4.57 9.02 -11.16
C CYS A 134 -5.58 8.92 -12.32
N SER A 135 -6.64 9.74 -12.34
CA SER A 135 -7.56 9.80 -13.48
C SER A 135 -6.91 10.36 -14.75
N GLY A 136 -5.92 11.26 -14.59
CA GLY A 136 -5.19 11.88 -15.70
C GLY A 136 -4.02 11.06 -16.27
N SER A 137 -3.56 10.01 -15.57
CA SER A 137 -2.52 9.11 -16.08
C SER A 137 -3.11 8.20 -17.15
N ARG A 138 -2.66 8.39 -18.40
CA ARG A 138 -2.96 7.55 -19.55
C ARG A 138 -2.07 6.32 -19.58
#